data_AF-A0A3B0Y2S3-F1
#
_entry.id   AF-A0A3B0Y2S3-F1
#
_cell.length_a   1.000
_cell.length_b   1.000
_cell.length_c   1.000
_cell.angle_alpha   90.00
_cell.angle_beta   90.00
_cell.angle_gamma   90.00
#
_symmetry.space_group_name_H-M   'P 1'
#
loop_
_entity.id
_entity.type
_entity.pdbx_description
1 polymer ?
#
loop_
_entity_poly.entity_id
_entity_poly.type
_entity_poly.pdbx_seq_one_letter_code
_entity_poly.pdbx_strand_id
1 'polypeptide(L)'
;MMMTHPGLPAIWGMIVIGSMVIMTLWAVIAPLPGSAGATAYSLTRVPLLRSLVQHLVSSPKILPSLKIIFVALFLLVIYAGLFGNPIPERNIATVLTWNIWWAGLIFSVFFLGTAWCAVCPWDTLAQWLVRRRLWKRAEPNNSLNLRVPRALRTIWPALLMFIALTWLELGLGITTDPYATAIVSLLMVVLATSSLAIFERKAFCRYFCPVGRTVGFYSQLAPVELRPINTQTCADCKSLDCYYGDKHTEPCPTWLVMGRLKQNSYCTSCGNCVRSCTHNNIAWRLRAPSIEAVQDARPRHDEAWFMIGLLALTGFHGLSMMSFWEAWMSDLARMLNDSGQLLVSFTVGMFGSMAAVVLVYALFVLFTRQLVGGTSFRRLFMTLAFVALPLAFAYHMAHNLNHLVREGVGVGAVFENPLGTGMAPLSTLEKHARHLDMLISQETLFAIQAGLMVFGFWIAVQIVRHRGHALLTAAGHVGRWRLAPMLGFVMLMTGFHLWLLSQPMTMRM
;
A
#
# COMPACT_ATOMS: atom_id res chain seq x y z
N MET A 1 -18.10 27.08 -9.00
CA MET A 1 -16.62 27.25 -8.97
C MET A 1 -16.04 25.96 -8.44
N MET A 2 -15.16 25.30 -9.19
CA MET A 2 -14.37 24.19 -8.65
C MET A 2 -13.39 24.76 -7.63
N MET A 3 -13.48 24.32 -6.37
CA MET A 3 -12.52 24.74 -5.36
C MET A 3 -11.25 23.90 -5.51
N THR A 4 -10.15 24.55 -5.89
CA THR A 4 -8.81 23.97 -5.90
C THR A 4 -8.06 24.41 -4.66
N HIS A 5 -7.28 23.52 -4.06
CA HIS A 5 -6.32 23.94 -3.04
C HIS A 5 -4.97 24.27 -3.71
N PRO A 6 -4.19 25.19 -3.13
CA PRO A 6 -2.87 25.51 -3.65
C PRO A 6 -1.95 24.28 -3.54
N GLY A 7 -1.17 24.05 -4.60
CA GLY A 7 -0.11 23.04 -4.60
C GLY A 7 1.06 23.43 -3.70
N LEU A 8 2.01 22.51 -3.56
CA LEU A 8 3.24 22.71 -2.81
C LEU A 8 3.99 23.97 -3.31
N PRO A 9 4.29 24.96 -2.43
CA PRO A 9 4.97 26.19 -2.82
C PRO A 9 6.34 25.92 -3.43
N ALA A 10 6.77 26.82 -4.32
CA ALA A 10 8.04 26.71 -5.02
C ALA A 10 9.25 26.59 -4.07
N ILE A 11 9.21 27.25 -2.90
CA ILE A 11 10.29 27.18 -1.92
C ILE A 11 10.52 25.75 -1.41
N TRP A 12 9.44 25.05 -1.04
CA TRP A 12 9.49 23.66 -0.62
C TRP A 12 9.92 22.76 -1.79
N GLY A 13 9.42 23.01 -2.99
CA GLY A 13 9.85 22.32 -4.21
C GLY A 13 11.37 22.43 -4.46
N MET A 14 11.93 23.64 -4.34
CA MET A 14 13.37 23.88 -4.49
C MET A 14 14.20 23.19 -3.41
N ILE A 15 13.73 23.14 -2.16
CA ILE A 15 14.39 22.40 -1.07
C ILE A 15 14.46 20.90 -1.39
N VAL A 16 13.36 20.32 -1.88
CA VAL A 16 13.33 18.90 -2.28
C VAL A 16 14.29 18.66 -3.45
N ILE A 17 14.25 19.47 -4.50
CA ILE A 17 15.13 19.33 -5.67
C ILE A 17 16.61 19.47 -5.27
N GLY A 18 16.95 20.48 -4.46
CA GLY A 18 18.31 20.68 -3.96
C GLY A 18 18.81 19.46 -3.16
N SER A 19 17.96 18.92 -2.29
CA SER A 19 18.26 17.69 -1.54
C SER A 19 18.47 16.49 -2.47
N MET A 20 17.63 16.33 -3.49
CA MET A 20 17.74 15.26 -4.49
C MET A 20 19.06 15.34 -5.27
N VAL A 21 19.47 16.53 -5.70
CA VAL A 21 20.74 16.76 -6.41
C VAL A 21 21.92 16.37 -5.50
N ILE A 22 21.96 16.89 -4.28
CA ILE A 22 23.03 16.60 -3.31
C ILE A 22 23.12 15.09 -3.04
N MET A 23 22.00 14.42 -2.78
CA MET A 23 21.96 12.98 -2.53
C MET A 23 22.36 12.16 -3.75
N THR A 24 22.03 12.60 -4.97
CA THR A 24 22.41 11.92 -6.21
C THR A 24 23.91 12.03 -6.45
N LEU A 25 24.48 13.23 -6.31
CA LEU A 25 25.93 13.45 -6.42
C LEU A 25 26.68 12.64 -5.37
N TRP A 26 26.21 12.67 -4.12
CA TRP A 26 26.74 11.83 -3.05
C TRP A 26 26.65 10.33 -3.41
N ALA A 27 25.53 9.86 -3.94
CA ALA A 27 25.33 8.44 -4.25
C ALA A 27 26.30 7.92 -5.33
N VAL A 28 26.66 8.76 -6.30
CA VAL A 28 27.62 8.44 -7.36
C VAL A 28 29.05 8.36 -6.82
N ILE A 29 29.41 9.25 -5.88
CA ILE A 29 30.78 9.37 -5.35
C ILE A 29 31.03 8.41 -4.19
N ALA A 30 30.08 8.32 -3.25
CA ALA A 30 30.26 7.62 -1.99
C ALA A 30 30.44 6.10 -2.17
N PRO A 31 31.24 5.44 -1.31
CA PRO A 31 31.48 4.00 -1.38
C PRO A 31 30.19 3.20 -1.30
N LEU A 32 30.07 2.21 -2.18
CA LEU A 32 28.94 1.29 -2.16
C LEU A 32 28.91 0.61 -0.79
N PRO A 33 27.74 0.59 -0.14
CA PRO A 33 27.61 -0.07 1.15
C PRO A 33 27.88 -1.56 0.96
N GLY A 34 28.72 -2.13 1.84
CA GLY A 34 28.84 -3.57 1.97
C GLY A 34 27.53 -4.18 2.46
N SER A 35 27.49 -5.49 2.67
CA SER A 35 26.35 -6.10 3.37
C SER A 35 26.26 -5.51 4.77
N ALA A 36 25.32 -4.58 4.99
CA ALA A 36 25.15 -4.00 6.31
C ALA A 36 24.76 -5.13 7.27
N GLY A 37 25.53 -5.32 8.34
CA GLY A 37 25.06 -6.13 9.46
C GLY A 37 23.79 -5.50 9.99
N ALA A 38 22.64 -6.14 9.78
CA ALA A 38 21.37 -5.59 10.23
C ALA A 38 21.37 -5.50 11.77
N THR A 39 21.49 -4.29 12.32
CA THR A 39 21.25 -4.04 13.73
C THR A 39 19.75 -4.08 13.97
N ALA A 40 19.22 -5.29 14.19
CA ALA A 40 17.85 -5.47 14.64
C ALA A 40 17.80 -5.21 16.16
N TYR A 41 17.19 -4.09 16.55
CA TYR A 41 16.89 -3.84 17.96
C TYR A 41 15.60 -4.57 18.30
N SER A 42 15.74 -5.70 18.99
CA SER A 42 14.55 -6.37 19.50
C SER A 42 13.86 -5.47 20.53
N LEU A 43 12.59 -5.13 20.28
CA LEU A 43 11.70 -4.47 21.24
C LEU A 43 11.63 -5.23 22.56
N THR A 44 12.04 -6.49 22.57
CA THR A 44 12.14 -7.33 23.76
C THR A 44 13.20 -6.90 24.77
N ARG A 45 14.11 -5.97 24.43
CA ARG A 45 15.08 -5.39 25.39
C ARG A 45 14.46 -4.30 26.27
N VAL A 46 13.32 -3.72 25.89
CA VAL A 46 12.56 -2.78 26.72
C VAL A 46 11.40 -3.55 27.35
N PRO A 47 11.50 -3.93 28.64
CA PRO A 47 10.58 -4.90 29.25
C PRO A 47 9.11 -4.45 29.23
N LEU A 48 8.86 -3.14 29.32
CA LEU A 48 7.51 -2.57 29.32
C LEU A 48 6.80 -2.70 27.96
N LEU A 49 7.50 -2.32 26.87
CA LEU A 49 7.01 -2.44 25.50
C LEU A 49 6.85 -3.91 25.08
N ARG A 50 7.77 -4.78 25.54
CA ARG A 50 7.64 -6.23 25.34
C ARG A 50 6.35 -6.78 25.92
N SER A 51 6.07 -6.47 27.20
CA SER A 51 4.90 -6.97 27.90
C SER A 51 3.60 -6.49 27.22
N LEU A 52 3.53 -5.20 26.85
CA LEU A 52 2.37 -4.64 26.17
C LEU A 52 2.12 -5.28 24.80
N VAL A 53 3.14 -5.36 23.94
CA VAL A 53 3.00 -5.90 22.58
C VAL A 53 2.73 -7.41 22.62
N GLN A 54 3.41 -8.15 23.50
CA GLN A 54 3.11 -9.57 23.71
C GLN A 54 1.68 -9.74 24.24
N HIS A 55 1.22 -8.92 25.17
CA HIS A 55 -0.15 -9.00 25.68
C HIS A 55 -1.19 -8.69 24.59
N LEU A 56 -1.00 -7.64 23.79
CA LEU A 56 -1.91 -7.27 22.68
C LEU A 56 -2.06 -8.41 21.66
N VAL A 57 -0.97 -9.13 21.35
CA VAL A 57 -0.93 -10.15 20.29
C VAL A 57 -1.31 -11.54 20.81
N SER A 58 -0.88 -11.89 22.02
CA SER A 58 -1.20 -13.18 22.65
C SER A 58 -2.59 -13.19 23.27
N SER A 59 -3.15 -12.03 23.66
CA SER A 59 -4.46 -11.97 24.33
C SER A 59 -5.55 -12.51 23.41
N PRO A 60 -6.27 -13.58 23.80
CA PRO A 60 -7.29 -14.23 22.98
C PRO A 60 -8.48 -13.31 22.68
N LYS A 61 -8.66 -12.21 23.41
CA LYS A 61 -9.83 -11.33 23.32
C LYS A 61 -9.62 -10.08 22.49
N ILE A 62 -8.44 -9.47 22.53
CA ILE A 62 -8.19 -8.14 21.95
C ILE A 62 -8.38 -8.12 20.43
N LEU A 63 -7.73 -9.03 19.71
CA LEU A 63 -7.83 -9.09 18.24
C LEU A 63 -9.27 -9.38 17.77
N PRO A 64 -10.02 -10.35 18.34
CA PRO A 64 -11.44 -10.50 18.03
C PRO A 64 -12.30 -9.26 18.33
N SER A 65 -12.07 -8.56 19.45
CA SER A 65 -12.82 -7.33 19.74
C SER A 65 -12.57 -6.24 18.69
N LEU A 66 -11.31 -6.04 18.28
CA LEU A 66 -10.98 -5.09 17.20
C LEU A 66 -11.65 -5.49 15.88
N LYS A 67 -11.66 -6.79 15.54
CA LYS A 67 -12.37 -7.30 14.36
C LYS A 67 -13.86 -6.99 14.41
N ILE A 68 -14.52 -7.16 15.56
CA ILE A 68 -15.95 -6.85 15.71
C ILE A 68 -16.20 -5.35 15.48
N ILE A 69 -15.37 -4.48 16.06
CA ILE A 69 -15.49 -3.03 15.86
C ILE A 69 -15.33 -2.66 14.37
N PHE A 70 -14.29 -3.16 13.71
CA PHE A 70 -14.05 -2.89 12.29
C PHE A 70 -15.16 -3.43 11.39
N VAL A 71 -15.70 -4.61 11.70
CA VAL A 71 -16.85 -5.16 10.96
C VAL A 71 -18.11 -4.33 11.21
N ALA A 72 -18.38 -3.90 12.44
CA ALA A 72 -19.54 -3.06 12.74
C ALA A 72 -19.49 -1.73 11.98
N LEU A 73 -18.33 -1.05 11.97
CA LEU A 73 -18.12 0.16 11.18
C LEU A 73 -18.27 -0.10 9.68
N PHE A 74 -17.75 -1.22 9.19
CA PHE A 74 -17.86 -1.59 7.78
C PHE A 74 -19.30 -1.93 7.36
N LEU A 75 -20.08 -2.58 8.22
CA LEU A 75 -21.51 -2.83 7.99
C LEU A 75 -22.31 -1.53 8.01
N LEU A 76 -21.94 -0.58 8.89
CA LEU A 76 -22.53 0.76 8.89
C LEU A 76 -22.27 1.49 7.57
N VAL A 77 -21.05 1.41 7.02
CA VAL A 77 -20.71 1.95 5.69
C VAL A 77 -21.58 1.33 4.60
N ILE A 78 -21.75 0.01 4.58
CA ILE A 78 -22.60 -0.66 3.59
C ILE A 78 -24.05 -0.20 3.74
N TYR A 79 -24.59 -0.20 4.95
CA TYR A 79 -25.97 0.20 5.21
C TYR A 79 -26.22 1.66 4.82
N ALA A 80 -25.30 2.57 5.19
CA ALA A 80 -25.41 3.98 4.86
C ALA A 80 -25.24 4.25 3.37
N GLY A 81 -24.38 3.52 2.65
CA GLY A 81 -24.26 3.68 1.21
C GLY A 81 -25.50 3.18 0.45
N LEU A 82 -26.16 2.12 0.93
CA LEU A 82 -27.35 1.57 0.28
C LEU A 82 -28.64 2.37 0.57
N PHE A 83 -28.80 2.86 1.80
CA PHE A 83 -30.08 3.44 2.27
C PHE A 83 -29.96 4.88 2.77
N GLY A 84 -28.74 5.44 2.83
CA GLY A 84 -28.50 6.80 3.27
C GLY A 84 -28.66 7.83 2.17
N ASN A 85 -28.25 9.06 2.47
CA ASN A 85 -28.31 10.20 1.57
C ASN A 85 -27.37 9.99 0.36
N PRO A 86 -27.82 10.23 -0.88
CA PRO A 86 -26.98 10.11 -2.07
C PRO A 86 -25.87 11.17 -2.14
N ILE A 87 -25.93 12.22 -1.31
CA ILE A 87 -24.94 13.30 -1.27
C ILE A 87 -23.64 12.77 -0.60
N PRO A 88 -22.51 12.68 -1.34
CA PRO A 88 -21.28 12.05 -0.86
C PRO A 88 -20.70 12.68 0.41
N GLU A 89 -20.74 14.00 0.52
CA GLU A 89 -20.17 14.73 1.66
C GLU A 89 -21.02 14.65 2.94
N ARG A 90 -22.25 14.14 2.85
CA ARG A 90 -23.18 13.94 3.98
C ARG A 90 -23.32 12.47 4.38
N ASN A 91 -22.77 11.54 3.61
CA ASN A 91 -22.89 10.11 3.86
C ASN A 91 -21.61 9.55 4.49
N ILE A 92 -21.72 8.79 5.59
CA ILE A 92 -20.56 8.17 6.23
C ILE A 92 -19.85 7.19 5.29
N ALA A 93 -20.56 6.57 4.35
CA ALA A 93 -19.99 5.54 3.47
C ALA A 93 -18.82 6.08 2.64
N THR A 94 -19.01 7.22 2.00
CA THR A 94 -18.01 7.91 1.17
C THR A 94 -16.93 8.57 2.03
N VAL A 95 -17.33 9.35 3.04
CA VAL A 95 -16.39 10.09 3.90
C VAL A 95 -15.47 9.15 4.68
N LEU A 96 -16.03 8.13 5.34
CA LEU A 96 -15.22 7.20 6.12
C LEU A 96 -14.33 6.36 5.21
N THR A 97 -14.84 5.83 4.10
CA THR A 97 -14.07 4.92 3.24
C THR A 97 -12.92 5.63 2.52
N TRP A 98 -13.19 6.79 1.91
CA TRP A 98 -12.24 7.42 1.00
C TRP A 98 -11.36 8.47 1.69
N ASN A 99 -11.89 9.23 2.65
CA ASN A 99 -11.13 10.32 3.27
C ASN A 99 -10.31 9.81 4.46
N ILE A 100 -10.90 8.94 5.30
CA ILE A 100 -10.28 8.50 6.56
C ILE A 100 -9.65 7.12 6.42
N TRP A 101 -10.41 6.13 5.97
CA TRP A 101 -10.02 4.73 6.00
C TRP A 101 -8.90 4.45 5.01
N TRP A 102 -8.97 4.99 3.79
CA TRP A 102 -7.90 4.88 2.81
C TRP A 102 -6.62 5.60 3.24
N ALA A 103 -6.71 6.88 3.61
CA ALA A 103 -5.55 7.64 4.09
C ALA A 103 -4.94 6.98 5.33
N GLY A 104 -5.77 6.67 6.33
CA GLY A 104 -5.39 6.01 7.58
C GLY A 104 -4.73 4.65 7.34
N LEU A 105 -5.20 3.88 6.37
CA LEU A 105 -4.56 2.62 5.97
C LEU A 105 -3.12 2.86 5.51
N ILE A 106 -2.86 3.83 4.64
CA ILE A 106 -1.51 4.10 4.11
C ILE A 106 -0.57 4.59 5.23
N PHE A 107 -1.01 5.51 6.08
CA PHE A 107 -0.21 5.95 7.24
C PHE A 107 0.04 4.79 8.21
N SER A 108 -0.96 3.95 8.47
CA SER A 108 -0.82 2.81 9.37
C SER A 108 0.23 1.81 8.91
N VAL A 109 0.45 1.66 7.60
CA VAL A 109 1.43 0.70 7.08
C VAL A 109 2.85 1.06 7.50
N PHE A 110 3.18 2.36 7.55
CA PHE A 110 4.52 2.79 7.98
C PHE A 110 4.80 2.37 9.42
N PHE A 111 3.83 2.54 10.33
CA PHE A 111 4.03 2.31 11.76
C PHE A 111 3.72 0.88 12.21
N LEU A 112 2.75 0.23 11.56
CA LEU A 112 2.18 -1.05 12.00
C LEU A 112 2.40 -2.19 10.98
N GLY A 113 3.07 -1.92 9.86
CA GLY A 113 3.33 -2.91 8.82
C GLY A 113 2.03 -3.44 8.23
N THR A 114 1.81 -4.77 8.31
CA THR A 114 0.60 -5.40 7.76
C THR A 114 -0.51 -5.63 8.79
N ALA A 115 -0.47 -4.97 9.95
CA ALA A 115 -1.47 -5.12 11.01
C ALA A 115 -2.91 -4.88 10.54
N TRP A 116 -3.10 -4.00 9.53
CA TRP A 116 -4.41 -3.77 8.91
C TRP A 116 -5.07 -5.05 8.40
N CYS A 117 -4.29 -5.97 7.83
CA CYS A 117 -4.79 -7.25 7.34
C CYS A 117 -5.27 -8.18 8.46
N ALA A 118 -4.86 -7.95 9.72
CA ALA A 118 -5.30 -8.75 10.85
C ALA A 118 -6.73 -8.41 11.31
N VAL A 119 -7.15 -7.14 11.12
CA VAL A 119 -8.48 -6.60 11.50
C VAL A 119 -9.38 -6.33 10.30
N CYS A 120 -8.94 -6.70 9.09
CA CYS A 120 -9.66 -6.46 7.84
C CYS A 120 -11.11 -6.97 7.90
N PRO A 121 -12.11 -6.11 7.61
CA PRO A 121 -13.52 -6.52 7.69
C PRO A 121 -13.91 -7.50 6.59
N TRP A 122 -13.34 -7.38 5.38
CA TRP A 122 -13.62 -8.30 4.26
C TRP A 122 -13.28 -9.75 4.62
N ASP A 123 -12.06 -9.97 5.11
CA ASP A 123 -11.60 -11.30 5.52
C ASP A 123 -12.36 -11.81 6.76
N THR A 124 -12.65 -10.93 7.71
CA THR A 124 -13.38 -11.31 8.94
C THR A 124 -14.81 -11.76 8.60
N LEU A 125 -15.55 -11.00 7.79
CA LEU A 125 -16.88 -11.38 7.32
C LEU A 125 -16.84 -12.68 6.52
N ALA A 126 -15.89 -12.84 5.60
CA ALA A 126 -15.73 -14.07 4.84
C ALA A 126 -15.52 -15.30 5.76
N GLN A 127 -14.70 -15.17 6.80
CA GLN A 127 -14.50 -16.24 7.79
C GLN A 127 -15.78 -16.57 8.56
N TRP A 128 -16.52 -15.55 9.01
CA TRP A 128 -17.77 -15.76 9.75
C TRP A 128 -18.85 -16.43 8.88
N LEU A 129 -18.95 -16.03 7.60
CA LEU A 129 -19.89 -16.60 6.64
C LEU A 129 -19.55 -18.05 6.28
N VAL A 130 -18.28 -18.35 5.95
CA VAL A 130 -17.88 -19.70 5.52
C VAL A 130 -17.77 -20.67 6.70
N ARG A 131 -17.17 -20.24 7.82
CA ARG A 131 -16.82 -21.14 8.93
C ARG A 131 -17.87 -21.16 10.05
N ARG A 132 -18.86 -20.25 10.04
CA ARG A 132 -19.98 -20.16 10.99
C ARG A 132 -19.58 -20.14 12.48
N ARG A 133 -18.36 -19.69 12.79
CA ARG A 133 -17.86 -19.51 14.15
C ARG A 133 -17.18 -18.15 14.28
N LEU A 134 -17.55 -17.41 15.32
CA LEU A 134 -17.08 -16.04 15.53
C LEU A 134 -15.73 -15.97 16.26
N TRP A 135 -15.42 -16.94 17.13
CA TRP A 135 -14.38 -16.77 18.15
C TRP A 135 -13.32 -17.88 18.28
N LYS A 136 -13.65 -19.13 17.91
CA LYS A 136 -12.76 -20.29 18.08
C LYS A 136 -12.31 -20.84 16.73
N ARG A 137 -11.19 -21.59 16.72
CA ARG A 137 -10.78 -22.42 15.59
C ARG A 137 -11.99 -23.18 15.05
N ALA A 138 -12.18 -23.09 13.75
CA ALA A 138 -13.28 -23.71 13.06
C ALA A 138 -12.70 -24.61 11.98
N GLU A 139 -12.98 -25.90 12.09
CA GLU A 139 -12.77 -26.82 10.98
C GLU A 139 -13.57 -26.27 9.78
N PRO A 140 -12.98 -26.29 8.56
CA PRO A 140 -13.61 -25.72 7.38
C PRO A 140 -14.81 -26.59 6.95
N ASN A 141 -15.95 -26.44 7.64
CA ASN A 141 -17.13 -27.28 7.40
C ASN A 141 -17.76 -27.02 6.01
N ASN A 142 -17.55 -25.83 5.42
CA ASN A 142 -18.13 -25.41 4.13
C ASN A 142 -17.09 -24.95 3.10
N SER A 143 -15.80 -25.32 3.25
CA SER A 143 -14.79 -25.01 2.23
C SER A 143 -14.46 -26.27 1.43
N LEU A 144 -14.38 -26.15 0.10
CA LEU A 144 -13.93 -27.20 -0.80
C LEU A 144 -12.42 -27.50 -0.62
N ASN A 145 -11.69 -26.58 0.03
CA ASN A 145 -10.27 -26.71 0.35
C ASN A 145 -9.40 -27.05 -0.88
N LEU A 146 -9.76 -26.53 -2.05
CA LEU A 146 -9.03 -26.77 -3.29
C LEU A 146 -7.73 -25.97 -3.30
N ARG A 147 -6.70 -26.53 -3.92
CA ARG A 147 -5.47 -25.78 -4.19
C ARG A 147 -5.71 -24.78 -5.30
N VAL A 148 -5.24 -23.55 -5.12
CA VAL A 148 -5.30 -22.53 -6.17
C VAL A 148 -4.55 -23.03 -7.43
N PRO A 149 -5.15 -22.94 -8.62
CA PRO A 149 -4.53 -23.37 -9.87
C PRO A 149 -3.17 -22.71 -10.10
N ARG A 150 -2.23 -23.42 -10.75
CA ARG A 150 -0.85 -22.95 -10.98
C ARG A 150 -0.78 -21.56 -11.62
N ALA A 151 -1.68 -21.26 -12.55
CA ALA A 151 -1.75 -19.95 -13.23
C ALA A 151 -2.08 -18.78 -12.28
N LEU A 152 -2.94 -19.01 -11.28
CA LEU A 152 -3.39 -18.00 -10.33
C LEU A 152 -2.50 -17.89 -9.08
N ARG A 153 -1.51 -18.77 -8.90
CA ARG A 153 -0.54 -18.71 -7.80
C ARG A 153 0.57 -17.68 -8.06
N THR A 154 0.18 -16.49 -8.50
CA THR A 154 1.04 -15.34 -8.78
C THR A 154 0.36 -14.07 -8.26
N ILE A 155 1.02 -12.92 -8.35
CA ILE A 155 0.44 -11.62 -7.98
C ILE A 155 -0.30 -10.95 -9.14
N TRP A 156 -0.26 -11.52 -10.35
CA TRP A 156 -1.01 -10.98 -11.50
C TRP A 156 -2.50 -10.77 -11.24
N PRO A 157 -3.24 -11.69 -10.59
CA PRO A 157 -4.66 -11.45 -10.29
C PRO A 157 -4.86 -10.21 -9.42
N ALA A 158 -3.99 -9.97 -8.42
CA ALA A 158 -4.05 -8.76 -7.61
C ALA A 158 -3.68 -7.49 -8.39
N LEU A 159 -2.70 -7.55 -9.29
CA LEU A 159 -2.37 -6.40 -10.15
C LEU A 159 -3.55 -6.05 -11.07
N LEU A 160 -4.15 -7.05 -11.73
CA LEU A 160 -5.30 -6.84 -12.61
C LEU A 160 -6.51 -6.31 -11.85
N MET A 161 -6.79 -6.86 -10.67
CA MET A 161 -7.87 -6.34 -9.82
C MET A 161 -7.56 -4.94 -9.30
N PHE A 162 -6.30 -4.60 -9.06
CA PHE A 162 -5.92 -3.23 -8.68
C PHE A 162 -6.20 -2.25 -9.82
N ILE A 163 -5.78 -2.58 -11.04
CA ILE A 163 -6.06 -1.79 -12.26
C ILE A 163 -7.57 -1.64 -12.45
N ALA A 164 -8.32 -2.74 -12.36
CA ALA A 164 -9.78 -2.71 -12.52
C ALA A 164 -10.46 -1.85 -11.44
N LEU A 165 -10.05 -1.96 -10.18
CA LEU A 165 -10.59 -1.12 -9.11
C LEU A 165 -10.23 0.35 -9.30
N THR A 166 -9.02 0.70 -9.72
CA THR A 166 -8.66 2.09 -10.03
C THR A 166 -9.43 2.63 -11.22
N TRP A 167 -9.67 1.81 -12.24
CA TRP A 167 -10.52 2.18 -13.38
C TRP A 167 -11.96 2.42 -12.95
N LEU A 168 -12.51 1.57 -12.08
CA LEU A 168 -13.84 1.78 -11.49
C LEU A 168 -13.89 3.02 -10.60
N GLU A 169 -12.86 3.23 -9.77
CA GLU A 169 -12.75 4.36 -8.85
C GLU A 169 -12.78 5.71 -9.57
N LEU A 170 -11.92 5.86 -10.59
CA LEU A 170 -11.65 7.12 -11.26
C LEU A 170 -12.44 7.29 -12.57
N GLY A 171 -12.71 6.20 -13.28
CA GLY A 171 -13.45 6.22 -14.55
C GLY A 171 -14.97 6.28 -14.35
N LEU A 172 -15.52 5.46 -13.45
CA LEU A 172 -16.95 5.48 -13.11
C LEU A 172 -17.29 6.40 -11.92
N GLY A 173 -16.30 6.98 -11.25
CA GLY A 173 -16.54 7.89 -10.13
C GLY A 173 -17.18 7.21 -8.91
N ILE A 174 -16.82 5.96 -8.61
CA ILE A 174 -17.38 5.23 -7.45
C ILE A 174 -17.12 5.97 -6.13
N THR A 175 -16.06 6.77 -6.06
CA THR A 175 -15.72 7.60 -4.89
C THR A 175 -16.72 8.72 -4.62
N THR A 176 -17.47 9.16 -5.63
CA THR A 176 -18.48 10.23 -5.54
C THR A 176 -19.91 9.71 -5.48
N ASP A 177 -20.10 8.40 -5.26
CA ASP A 177 -21.41 7.79 -5.12
C ASP A 177 -21.42 6.82 -3.91
N PRO A 178 -22.19 7.14 -2.84
CA PRO A 178 -22.34 6.25 -1.69
C PRO A 178 -22.87 4.87 -2.02
N TYR A 179 -23.81 4.77 -2.97
CA TYR A 179 -24.39 3.50 -3.39
C TYR A 179 -23.34 2.65 -4.09
N ALA A 180 -22.62 3.22 -5.06
CA ALA A 180 -21.54 2.52 -5.73
C ALA A 180 -20.43 2.05 -4.76
N THR A 181 -20.09 2.89 -3.76
CA THR A 181 -19.14 2.53 -2.70
C THR A 181 -19.62 1.31 -1.90
N ALA A 182 -20.91 1.25 -1.54
CA ALA A 182 -21.48 0.09 -0.86
C ALA A 182 -21.49 -1.17 -1.74
N ILE A 183 -21.81 -1.05 -3.03
CA ILE A 183 -21.80 -2.17 -3.98
C ILE A 183 -20.39 -2.75 -4.13
N VAL A 184 -19.35 -1.91 -4.30
CA VAL A 184 -17.97 -2.40 -4.35
C VAL A 184 -17.55 -3.05 -3.04
N SER A 185 -17.96 -2.48 -1.90
CA SER A 185 -17.71 -3.06 -0.58
C SER A 185 -18.31 -4.46 -0.44
N LEU A 186 -19.56 -4.64 -0.88
CA LEU A 186 -20.24 -5.94 -0.92
C LEU A 186 -19.55 -6.91 -1.88
N LEU A 187 -19.20 -6.46 -3.08
CA LEU A 187 -18.49 -7.27 -4.08
C LEU A 187 -17.17 -7.80 -3.50
N MET A 188 -16.41 -6.98 -2.78
CA MET A 188 -15.17 -7.42 -2.14
C MET A 188 -15.40 -8.49 -1.07
N VAL A 189 -16.49 -8.40 -0.29
CA VAL A 189 -16.89 -9.46 0.66
C VAL A 189 -17.28 -10.73 -0.08
N VAL A 190 -18.04 -10.65 -1.17
CA VAL A 190 -18.42 -11.80 -1.99
C VAL A 190 -17.17 -12.48 -2.56
N LEU A 191 -16.25 -11.73 -3.15
CA LEU A 191 -15.01 -12.28 -3.70
C LEU A 191 -14.14 -12.94 -2.62
N ALA A 192 -14.01 -12.32 -1.45
CA ALA A 192 -13.27 -12.89 -0.32
C ALA A 192 -13.93 -14.19 0.20
N THR A 193 -15.26 -14.18 0.32
CA THR A 193 -16.06 -15.32 0.78
C THR A 193 -15.98 -16.49 -0.21
N SER A 194 -16.18 -16.22 -1.50
CA SER A 194 -16.08 -17.22 -2.57
C SER A 194 -14.68 -17.82 -2.64
N SER A 195 -13.63 -17.00 -2.54
CA SER A 195 -12.25 -17.48 -2.53
C SER A 195 -11.96 -18.38 -1.33
N LEU A 196 -12.47 -18.05 -0.13
CA LEU A 196 -12.32 -18.86 1.08
C LEU A 196 -13.17 -20.15 1.05
N ALA A 197 -14.34 -20.11 0.41
CA ALA A 197 -15.21 -21.27 0.22
C ALA A 197 -14.62 -22.25 -0.80
N ILE A 198 -13.93 -21.78 -1.84
CA ILE A 198 -13.37 -22.63 -2.90
C ILE A 198 -11.96 -23.11 -2.55
N PHE A 199 -11.08 -22.21 -2.10
CA PHE A 199 -9.65 -22.47 -1.97
C PHE A 199 -9.18 -22.68 -0.53
N GLU A 200 -8.04 -23.36 -0.41
CA GLU A 200 -7.37 -23.58 0.87
C GLU A 200 -6.86 -22.27 1.51
N ARG A 201 -7.02 -22.18 2.84
CA ARG A 201 -6.58 -21.04 3.68
C ARG A 201 -7.06 -19.68 3.13
N LYS A 202 -6.27 -18.61 3.27
CA LYS A 202 -6.63 -17.26 2.82
C LYS A 202 -6.04 -16.96 1.44
N ALA A 203 -6.48 -17.70 0.44
CA ALA A 203 -6.05 -17.53 -0.94
C ALA A 203 -6.29 -16.10 -1.46
N PHE A 204 -7.46 -15.51 -1.14
CA PHE A 204 -7.80 -14.12 -1.47
C PHE A 204 -6.71 -13.15 -1.02
N CYS A 205 -6.36 -13.15 0.27
CA CYS A 205 -5.35 -12.25 0.83
C CYS A 205 -3.95 -12.48 0.25
N ARG A 206 -3.64 -13.70 -0.21
CA ARG A 206 -2.32 -14.05 -0.74
C ARG A 206 -2.13 -13.68 -2.20
N TYR A 207 -3.13 -13.91 -3.06
CA TYR A 207 -2.99 -13.84 -4.52
C TYR A 207 -3.88 -12.79 -5.19
N PHE A 208 -5.03 -12.46 -4.60
CA PHE A 208 -6.07 -11.69 -5.28
C PHE A 208 -6.23 -10.28 -4.70
N CYS A 209 -6.25 -10.10 -3.38
CA CYS A 209 -6.59 -8.82 -2.75
C CYS A 209 -5.56 -7.71 -3.05
N PRO A 210 -5.91 -6.67 -3.85
CA PRO A 210 -4.97 -5.63 -4.27
C PRO A 210 -4.53 -4.79 -3.07
N VAL A 211 -5.47 -4.36 -2.22
CA VAL A 211 -5.18 -3.62 -0.99
C VAL A 211 -4.23 -4.40 -0.08
N GLY A 212 -4.49 -5.69 0.10
CA GLY A 212 -3.63 -6.56 0.91
C GLY A 212 -2.23 -6.75 0.31
N ARG A 213 -2.09 -6.72 -1.03
CA ARG A 213 -0.77 -6.74 -1.69
C ARG A 213 -0.06 -5.41 -1.56
N THR A 214 -0.72 -4.29 -1.79
CA THR A 214 -0.16 -2.94 -1.59
C THR A 214 0.36 -2.76 -0.16
N VAL A 215 -0.46 -3.09 0.85
CA VAL A 215 -0.06 -3.08 2.28
C VAL A 215 1.13 -4.00 2.53
N GLY A 216 1.11 -5.22 1.97
CA GLY A 216 2.22 -6.16 2.07
C GLY A 216 3.53 -5.60 1.51
N PHE A 217 3.50 -5.01 0.31
CA PHE A 217 4.69 -4.45 -0.31
C PHE A 217 5.22 -3.22 0.42
N TYR A 218 4.35 -2.28 0.80
CA TYR A 218 4.73 -1.12 1.61
C TYR A 218 5.24 -1.49 3.01
N SER A 219 4.79 -2.61 3.59
CA SER A 219 5.32 -3.08 4.89
C SER A 219 6.82 -3.40 4.88
N GLN A 220 7.42 -3.58 3.71
CA GLN A 220 8.88 -3.73 3.57
C GLN A 220 9.64 -2.46 3.97
N LEU A 221 8.96 -1.30 3.93
CA LEU A 221 9.47 0.01 4.34
C LEU A 221 9.32 0.23 5.86
N ALA A 222 8.38 -0.46 6.50
CA ALA A 222 8.06 -0.28 7.92
C ALA A 222 9.21 -0.71 8.85
N PRO A 223 9.40 -0.04 10.00
CA PRO A 223 10.40 -0.41 11.01
C PRO A 223 9.92 -1.53 11.94
N VAL A 224 8.75 -2.12 11.71
CA VAL A 224 8.15 -3.15 12.57
C VAL A 224 8.02 -4.46 11.80
N GLU A 225 8.39 -5.58 12.41
CA GLU A 225 8.23 -6.90 11.81
C GLU A 225 8.02 -8.02 12.83
N LEU A 226 7.43 -9.12 12.35
CA LEU A 226 7.28 -10.35 13.11
C LEU A 226 8.36 -11.36 12.69
N ARG A 227 9.24 -11.72 13.62
CA ARG A 227 10.40 -12.59 13.36
C ARG A 227 10.72 -13.51 14.54
N PRO A 228 11.47 -14.59 14.30
CA PRO A 228 11.97 -15.41 15.40
C PRO A 228 12.98 -14.60 16.25
N ILE A 229 12.97 -14.84 17.56
CA ILE A 229 13.94 -14.30 18.52
C ILE A 229 15.29 -14.99 18.28
N ASN A 230 15.28 -16.32 18.23
CA ASN A 230 16.44 -17.14 17.88
C ASN A 230 16.16 -17.96 16.61
N THR A 231 16.91 -17.71 15.55
CA THR A 231 16.77 -18.42 14.27
C THR A 231 17.08 -19.91 14.40
N GLN A 232 18.03 -20.30 15.26
CA GLN A 232 18.44 -21.70 15.45
C GLN A 232 17.31 -22.52 16.07
N THR A 233 16.62 -21.99 17.10
CA THR A 233 15.44 -22.64 17.69
C THR A 233 14.35 -22.91 16.65
N CYS A 234 14.18 -22.02 15.67
CA CYS A 234 13.26 -22.27 14.56
C CYS A 234 13.80 -23.27 13.52
N ALA A 235 15.11 -23.37 13.34
CA ALA A 235 15.73 -24.35 12.46
C ALA A 235 15.60 -25.78 13.01
N ASP A 236 15.68 -25.92 14.33
CA ASP A 236 15.60 -27.22 15.03
C ASP A 236 14.14 -27.63 15.36
N CYS A 237 13.18 -26.72 15.19
CA CYS A 237 11.76 -26.95 15.49
C CYS A 237 11.13 -27.93 14.49
N LYS A 238 10.79 -29.14 14.96
CA LYS A 238 10.15 -30.19 14.15
C LYS A 238 8.62 -30.09 14.11
N SER A 239 7.97 -29.50 15.13
CA SER A 239 6.50 -29.46 15.21
C SER A 239 5.88 -28.54 14.16
N LEU A 240 6.55 -27.41 13.85
CA LEU A 240 6.08 -26.41 12.89
C LEU A 240 4.65 -25.92 13.17
N ASP A 241 4.26 -25.83 14.45
CA ASP A 241 2.93 -25.37 14.87
C ASP A 241 2.64 -23.94 14.39
N CYS A 242 3.67 -23.12 14.15
CA CYS A 242 3.53 -21.80 13.52
C CYS A 242 2.94 -21.84 12.10
N TYR A 243 3.05 -22.98 11.41
CA TYR A 243 2.58 -23.21 10.05
C TYR A 243 1.32 -24.08 9.99
N TYR A 244 1.24 -25.12 10.82
CA TYR A 244 0.11 -26.06 10.88
C TYR A 244 -1.00 -25.64 11.87
N GLY A 245 -0.71 -24.74 12.81
CA GLY A 245 -1.62 -24.40 13.89
C GLY A 245 -1.67 -25.50 14.96
N ASP A 246 -2.47 -25.26 16.00
CA ASP A 246 -2.69 -26.18 17.12
C ASP A 246 -4.20 -26.38 17.36
N LYS A 247 -4.62 -27.13 18.38
CA LYS A 247 -6.05 -27.39 18.66
C LYS A 247 -6.90 -26.13 18.86
N HIS A 248 -6.31 -25.01 19.24
CA HIS A 248 -6.96 -23.74 19.56
C HIS A 248 -6.63 -22.62 18.57
N THR A 249 -5.48 -22.70 17.89
CA THR A 249 -4.95 -21.67 16.99
C THR A 249 -4.96 -22.15 15.55
N GLU A 250 -5.47 -21.30 14.64
CA GLU A 250 -5.47 -21.55 13.20
C GLU A 250 -4.05 -21.58 12.61
N PRO A 251 -3.80 -22.35 11.53
CA PRO A 251 -2.52 -22.31 10.80
C PRO A 251 -2.19 -20.91 10.25
N CYS A 252 -0.95 -20.74 9.78
CA CYS A 252 -0.58 -19.53 9.05
C CYS A 252 -1.47 -19.36 7.80
N PRO A 253 -2.25 -18.27 7.68
CA PRO A 253 -3.25 -18.13 6.62
C PRO A 253 -2.66 -18.04 5.20
N THR A 254 -1.41 -17.61 5.09
CA THR A 254 -0.74 -17.34 3.81
C THR A 254 0.49 -18.22 3.58
N TRP A 255 0.58 -19.34 4.31
CA TRP A 255 1.62 -20.38 4.14
C TRP A 255 3.05 -19.90 4.41
N LEU A 256 3.23 -19.07 5.42
CA LEU A 256 4.55 -18.62 5.87
C LEU A 256 5.10 -19.53 6.95
N VAL A 257 6.40 -19.80 6.87
CA VAL A 257 7.17 -20.53 7.88
C VAL A 257 8.18 -19.57 8.49
N MET A 258 8.09 -19.37 9.81
CA MET A 258 8.87 -18.33 10.51
C MET A 258 10.38 -18.51 10.39
N GLY A 259 10.87 -19.75 10.39
CA GLY A 259 12.31 -20.04 10.23
C GLY A 259 12.89 -19.67 8.86
N ARG A 260 12.06 -19.40 7.84
CA ARG A 260 12.49 -19.02 6.48
C ARG A 260 11.96 -17.66 6.02
N LEU A 261 11.25 -16.95 6.89
CA LEU A 261 10.59 -15.70 6.54
C LEU A 261 11.59 -14.56 6.41
N LYS A 262 11.74 -14.03 5.19
CA LYS A 262 12.64 -12.90 4.89
C LYS A 262 11.93 -11.58 4.63
N GLN A 263 10.66 -11.62 4.21
CA GLN A 263 9.90 -10.43 3.84
C GLN A 263 8.47 -10.47 4.39
N ASN A 264 7.93 -9.33 4.78
CA ASN A 264 6.57 -9.22 5.31
C ASN A 264 5.49 -9.17 4.23
N SER A 265 5.87 -9.20 2.94
CA SER A 265 4.95 -9.00 1.81
C SER A 265 3.71 -9.88 1.84
N TYR A 266 3.80 -11.10 2.38
CA TYR A 266 2.66 -12.04 2.47
C TYR A 266 2.13 -12.24 3.89
N CYS A 267 2.73 -11.59 4.88
CA CYS A 267 2.29 -11.69 6.27
C CYS A 267 1.03 -10.86 6.45
N THR A 268 -0.01 -11.41 7.09
CA THR A 268 -1.22 -10.67 7.45
C THR A 268 -1.21 -10.17 8.89
N SER A 269 -0.08 -10.32 9.59
CA SER A 269 0.10 -9.89 10.99
C SER A 269 -0.96 -10.42 11.96
N CYS A 270 -1.55 -11.58 11.66
CA CYS A 270 -2.63 -12.18 12.46
C CYS A 270 -2.20 -12.75 13.82
N GLY A 271 -0.90 -12.90 14.07
CA GLY A 271 -0.38 -13.40 15.35
C GLY A 271 -0.54 -14.90 15.60
N ASN A 272 -1.13 -15.67 14.67
CA ASN A 272 -1.30 -17.13 14.83
C ASN A 272 0.02 -17.84 15.15
N CYS A 273 1.10 -17.48 14.46
CA CYS A 273 2.42 -18.07 14.68
C CYS A 273 3.01 -17.75 16.06
N VAL A 274 2.63 -16.62 16.69
CA VAL A 274 3.03 -16.31 18.07
C VAL A 274 2.28 -17.22 19.04
N ARG A 275 0.96 -17.35 18.85
CA ARG A 275 0.08 -18.12 19.72
C ARG A 275 0.32 -19.62 19.67
N SER A 276 0.67 -20.16 18.50
CA SER A 276 0.92 -21.60 18.34
C SER A 276 2.36 -22.02 18.61
N CYS A 277 3.29 -21.09 18.91
CA CYS A 277 4.69 -21.44 19.11
C CYS A 277 4.93 -22.10 20.47
N THR A 278 5.24 -23.40 20.48
CA THR A 278 5.59 -24.16 21.69
C THR A 278 6.85 -23.65 22.41
N HIS A 279 7.76 -23.00 21.67
CA HIS A 279 9.02 -22.48 22.21
C HIS A 279 8.95 -20.98 22.58
N ASN A 280 7.81 -20.30 22.43
CA ASN A 280 7.67 -18.85 22.65
C ASN A 280 8.74 -18.00 21.94
N ASN A 281 9.19 -18.47 20.77
CA ASN A 281 10.35 -17.94 20.07
C ASN A 281 10.01 -16.88 19.01
N ILE A 282 8.76 -16.43 18.91
CA ILE A 282 8.33 -15.48 17.88
C ILE A 282 7.85 -14.19 18.54
N ALA A 283 8.40 -13.05 18.11
CA ALA A 283 8.06 -11.74 18.66
C ALA A 283 8.06 -10.66 17.59
N TRP A 284 7.37 -9.55 17.91
CA TRP A 284 7.51 -8.31 17.17
C TRP A 284 8.84 -7.64 17.52
N ARG A 285 9.60 -7.25 16.49
CA ARG A 285 10.88 -6.55 16.63
C ARG A 285 10.89 -5.26 15.84
N LEU A 286 11.69 -4.29 16.30
CA LEU A 286 12.04 -3.14 15.48
C LEU A 286 13.23 -3.48 14.60
N ARG A 287 13.22 -2.90 13.41
CA ARG A 287 14.29 -2.98 12.43
C ARG A 287 14.54 -1.59 11.86
N ALA A 288 15.71 -1.42 11.26
CA ALA A 288 15.97 -0.24 10.45
C ALA A 288 14.88 -0.12 9.36
N PRO A 289 14.25 1.06 9.20
CA PRO A 289 13.25 1.28 8.15
C PRO A 289 13.77 0.82 6.80
N SER A 290 12.90 0.22 5.98
CA SER A 290 13.19 -0.18 4.60
C SER A 290 14.26 -1.26 4.38
N ILE A 291 14.84 -1.85 5.44
CA ILE A 291 15.91 -2.84 5.29
C ILE A 291 15.49 -4.07 4.45
N GLU A 292 14.22 -4.50 4.56
CA GLU A 292 13.68 -5.59 3.74
C GLU A 292 13.71 -5.25 2.25
N ALA A 293 13.22 -4.05 1.89
CA ALA A 293 13.19 -3.59 0.51
C ALA A 293 14.61 -3.37 -0.02
N VAL A 294 15.57 -2.98 0.83
CA VAL A 294 16.96 -2.72 0.43
C VAL A 294 17.76 -4.02 0.26
N GLN A 295 17.58 -5.03 1.12
CA GLN A 295 18.51 -6.18 1.18
C GLN A 295 17.82 -7.56 1.19
N ASP A 296 16.80 -7.77 2.01
CA ASP A 296 16.32 -9.13 2.32
C ASP A 296 15.29 -9.70 1.32
N ALA A 297 14.46 -8.82 0.74
CA ALA A 297 13.36 -9.23 -0.10
C ALA A 297 13.86 -9.80 -1.43
N ARG A 298 13.31 -10.96 -1.81
CA ARG A 298 13.76 -11.73 -2.97
C ARG A 298 13.04 -11.24 -4.24
N PRO A 299 13.77 -10.85 -5.29
CA PRO A 299 13.16 -10.43 -6.54
C PRO A 299 12.36 -11.57 -7.21
N ARG A 300 11.08 -11.32 -7.49
CA ARG A 300 10.24 -12.16 -8.36
C ARG A 300 9.67 -11.35 -9.50
N HIS A 301 9.34 -12.02 -10.59
CA HIS A 301 8.87 -11.36 -11.80
C HIS A 301 7.50 -10.68 -11.62
N ASP A 302 6.53 -11.41 -11.08
CA ASP A 302 5.19 -10.90 -10.78
C ASP A 302 5.22 -9.81 -9.69
N GLU A 303 6.05 -9.98 -8.65
CA GLU A 303 6.28 -8.93 -7.64
C GLU A 303 6.84 -7.65 -8.27
N ALA A 304 7.80 -7.74 -9.18
CA ALA A 304 8.39 -6.59 -9.86
C ALA A 304 7.35 -5.81 -10.69
N TRP A 305 6.53 -6.51 -11.48
CA TRP A 305 5.44 -5.89 -12.23
C TRP A 305 4.41 -5.22 -11.32
N PHE A 306 4.08 -5.83 -10.18
CA PHE A 306 3.20 -5.21 -9.20
C PHE A 306 3.79 -3.92 -8.62
N MET A 307 5.09 -3.89 -8.29
CA MET A 307 5.74 -2.70 -7.75
C MET A 307 5.79 -1.54 -8.76
N ILE A 308 6.07 -1.83 -10.04
CA ILE A 308 6.05 -0.83 -11.11
C ILE A 308 4.61 -0.39 -11.41
N GLY A 309 3.66 -1.33 -11.44
CA GLY A 309 2.24 -1.02 -11.61
C GLY A 309 1.69 -0.16 -10.48
N LEU A 310 2.11 -0.39 -9.24
CA LEU A 310 1.78 0.43 -8.08
C LEU A 310 2.30 1.86 -8.24
N LEU A 311 3.56 2.03 -8.66
CA LEU A 311 4.12 3.35 -8.97
C LEU A 311 3.33 4.06 -10.08
N ALA A 312 3.04 3.34 -11.16
CA ALA A 312 2.30 3.86 -12.30
C ALA A 312 0.87 4.30 -11.92
N LEU A 313 0.13 3.47 -11.18
CA LEU A 313 -1.23 3.77 -10.73
C LEU A 313 -1.26 4.93 -9.73
N THR A 314 -0.25 5.02 -8.84
CA THR A 314 -0.17 6.15 -7.90
C THR A 314 0.07 7.46 -8.66
N GLY A 315 1.00 7.48 -9.61
CA GLY A 315 1.23 8.64 -10.46
C GLY A 315 0.02 9.00 -11.33
N PHE A 316 -0.67 7.99 -11.87
CA PHE A 316 -1.91 8.18 -12.65
C PHE A 316 -3.03 8.79 -11.82
N HIS A 317 -3.22 8.34 -10.57
CA HIS A 317 -4.21 8.89 -9.66
C HIS A 317 -4.00 10.41 -9.48
N GLY A 318 -2.74 10.82 -9.24
CA GLY A 318 -2.36 12.22 -9.20
C GLY A 318 -2.63 12.99 -10.49
N LEU A 319 -2.25 12.40 -11.62
CA LEU A 319 -2.46 12.99 -12.94
C LEU A 319 -3.95 13.20 -13.26
N SER A 320 -4.81 12.28 -12.83
CA SER A 320 -6.26 12.36 -13.09
C SER A 320 -6.98 13.48 -12.32
N MET A 321 -6.35 14.00 -11.25
CA MET A 321 -6.88 15.11 -10.45
C MET A 321 -6.43 16.49 -10.95
N MET A 322 -5.73 16.52 -12.08
CA MET A 322 -5.21 17.74 -12.66
C MET A 322 -6.30 18.51 -13.41
N SER A 323 -6.26 19.84 -13.34
CA SER A 323 -7.21 20.71 -14.04
C SER A 323 -7.22 20.52 -15.57
N PHE A 324 -6.07 20.15 -16.17
CA PHE A 324 -5.97 19.89 -17.61
C PHE A 324 -6.39 18.46 -18.02
N TRP A 325 -6.64 17.55 -17.05
CA TRP A 325 -6.97 16.16 -17.34
C TRP A 325 -8.27 16.03 -18.15
N GLU A 326 -9.30 16.77 -17.76
CA GLU A 326 -10.60 16.78 -18.45
C GLU A 326 -10.47 17.25 -19.91
N ALA A 327 -9.65 18.27 -20.15
CA ALA A 327 -9.36 18.75 -21.50
C ALA A 327 -8.63 17.68 -22.34
N TRP A 328 -7.60 17.04 -21.78
CA TRP A 328 -6.89 15.95 -22.46
C TRP A 328 -7.80 14.77 -22.80
N MET A 329 -8.68 14.37 -21.88
CA MET A 329 -9.63 13.28 -22.13
C MET A 329 -10.67 13.65 -23.18
N SER A 330 -11.12 14.91 -23.20
CA SER A 330 -12.03 15.43 -24.22
C SER A 330 -11.37 15.48 -25.61
N ASP A 331 -10.11 15.88 -25.69
CA ASP A 331 -9.33 15.86 -26.94
C ASP A 331 -9.15 14.44 -27.46
N LEU A 332 -8.77 13.52 -26.57
CA LEU A 332 -8.62 12.11 -26.90
C LEU A 332 -9.96 11.49 -27.35
N ALA A 333 -11.09 11.89 -26.72
CA ALA A 333 -12.42 11.44 -27.12
C ALA A 333 -12.81 11.89 -28.51
N ARG A 334 -12.45 13.12 -28.89
CA ARG A 334 -12.63 13.62 -30.26
C ARG A 334 -11.77 12.84 -31.26
N MET A 335 -10.53 12.49 -30.91
CA MET A 335 -9.65 11.69 -31.77
C MET A 335 -10.14 10.25 -31.94
N LEU A 336 -10.68 9.64 -30.89
CA LEU A 336 -11.15 8.25 -30.88
C LEU A 336 -12.61 8.09 -31.31
N ASN A 337 -13.32 9.18 -31.57
CA ASN A 337 -14.76 9.20 -31.84
C ASN A 337 -15.55 8.49 -30.73
N ASP A 338 -15.22 8.79 -29.47
CA ASP A 338 -15.85 8.16 -28.30
C ASP A 338 -17.30 8.64 -28.13
N SER A 339 -18.14 7.72 -27.68
CA SER A 339 -19.60 7.79 -27.51
C SER A 339 -20.13 8.84 -26.50
N GLY A 340 -19.30 9.81 -26.10
CA GLY A 340 -19.67 10.89 -25.18
C GLY A 340 -19.55 10.56 -23.68
N GLN A 341 -19.36 9.29 -23.30
CA GLN A 341 -19.15 8.89 -21.90
C GLN A 341 -17.68 8.94 -21.45
N LEU A 342 -16.75 9.31 -22.35
CA LEU A 342 -15.30 9.40 -22.12
C LEU A 342 -14.62 8.11 -21.62
N LEU A 343 -15.34 6.99 -21.50
CA LEU A 343 -14.82 5.75 -20.93
C LEU A 343 -13.73 5.11 -21.78
N VAL A 344 -13.84 5.17 -23.11
CA VAL A 344 -12.81 4.63 -24.01
C VAL A 344 -11.56 5.49 -23.90
N SER A 345 -11.72 6.82 -23.95
CA SER A 345 -10.60 7.76 -23.77
C SER A 345 -9.93 7.61 -22.41
N PHE A 346 -10.71 7.49 -21.34
CA PHE A 346 -10.20 7.27 -20.00
C PHE A 346 -9.40 5.96 -19.93
N THR A 347 -9.91 4.88 -20.52
CA THR A 347 -9.22 3.59 -20.59
C THR A 347 -7.88 3.72 -21.33
N VAL A 348 -7.88 4.33 -22.51
CA VAL A 348 -6.66 4.57 -23.29
C VAL A 348 -5.68 5.46 -22.55
N GLY A 349 -6.15 6.53 -21.90
CA GLY A 349 -5.33 7.43 -21.08
C GLY A 349 -4.70 6.74 -19.87
N MET A 350 -5.47 5.89 -19.18
CA MET A 350 -5.00 5.09 -18.05
C MET A 350 -3.92 4.09 -18.50
N PHE A 351 -4.20 3.25 -19.49
CA PHE A 351 -3.21 2.27 -19.97
C PHE A 351 -2.00 2.95 -20.62
N GLY A 352 -2.19 4.07 -21.31
CA GLY A 352 -1.14 4.89 -21.89
C GLY A 352 -0.20 5.48 -20.83
N SER A 353 -0.75 6.07 -19.77
CA SER A 353 0.05 6.61 -18.66
C SER A 353 0.81 5.51 -17.91
N MET A 354 0.17 4.36 -17.69
CA MET A 354 0.83 3.21 -17.08
C MET A 354 1.96 2.66 -17.95
N ALA A 355 1.71 2.50 -19.26
CA ALA A 355 2.70 2.06 -20.22
C ALA A 355 3.89 3.03 -20.26
N ALA A 356 3.65 4.35 -20.21
CA ALA A 356 4.72 5.35 -20.18
C ALA A 356 5.68 5.14 -18.99
N VAL A 357 5.16 4.94 -17.77
CA VAL A 357 6.00 4.70 -16.58
C VAL A 357 6.79 3.38 -16.72
N VAL A 358 6.14 2.32 -17.20
CA VAL A 358 6.80 1.02 -17.44
C VAL A 358 7.91 1.15 -18.48
N LEU A 359 7.66 1.83 -19.59
CA LEU A 359 8.61 2.03 -20.67
C LEU A 359 9.80 2.88 -20.21
N VAL A 360 9.55 3.99 -19.51
CA VAL A 360 10.61 4.81 -18.91
C VAL A 360 11.48 3.96 -17.98
N TYR A 361 10.86 3.20 -17.06
CA TYR A 361 11.62 2.29 -16.19
C TYR A 361 12.43 1.26 -16.98
N ALA A 362 11.83 0.61 -17.97
CA ALA A 362 12.50 -0.37 -18.82
C ALA A 362 13.69 0.22 -19.58
N LEU A 363 13.57 1.44 -20.11
CA LEU A 363 14.65 2.17 -20.79
C LEU A 363 15.83 2.44 -19.84
N PHE A 364 15.58 2.92 -18.62
CA PHE A 364 16.65 3.14 -17.63
C PHE A 364 17.31 1.83 -17.17
N VAL A 365 16.55 0.73 -17.08
CA VAL A 365 17.12 -0.61 -16.86
C VAL A 365 17.97 -1.06 -18.05
N LEU A 366 17.57 -0.76 -19.29
CA LEU A 366 18.37 -1.05 -20.49
C LEU A 366 19.69 -0.27 -20.50
N PHE A 367 19.67 1.03 -20.19
CA PHE A 367 20.90 1.82 -20.05
C PHE A 367 21.79 1.28 -18.93
N THR A 368 21.20 0.91 -17.79
CA THR A 368 21.95 0.29 -16.69
C THR A 368 22.58 -1.03 -17.13
N ARG A 369 21.87 -1.85 -17.92
CA ARG A 369 22.41 -3.10 -18.46
C ARG A 369 23.62 -2.85 -19.36
N GLN A 370 23.59 -1.83 -20.21
CA GLN A 370 24.70 -1.47 -21.08
C GLN A 370 25.94 -1.06 -20.29
N LEU A 371 25.78 -0.33 -19.18
CA LEU A 371 26.89 0.09 -18.34
C LEU A 371 27.40 -1.01 -17.40
N VAL A 372 26.50 -1.82 -16.84
CA VAL A 372 26.85 -2.91 -15.92
C VAL A 372 27.51 -4.05 -16.68
N GLY A 373 26.97 -4.49 -17.82
CA GLY A 373 27.49 -5.67 -18.53
C GLY A 373 27.29 -6.99 -17.77
N GLY A 374 27.40 -8.13 -18.46
CA GLY A 374 27.41 -9.46 -17.81
C GLY A 374 26.13 -9.90 -17.08
N THR A 375 25.06 -9.12 -17.08
CA THR A 375 23.79 -9.41 -16.39
C THR A 375 22.60 -9.37 -17.34
N SER A 376 21.64 -10.29 -17.17
CA SER A 376 20.41 -10.32 -17.97
C SER A 376 19.45 -9.18 -17.62
N PHE A 377 18.75 -8.65 -18.63
CA PHE A 377 17.75 -7.59 -18.45
C PHE A 377 16.70 -7.97 -17.40
N ARG A 378 16.19 -9.22 -17.46
CA ARG A 378 15.19 -9.73 -16.51
C ARG A 378 15.68 -9.65 -15.06
N ARG A 379 16.95 -9.99 -14.80
CA ARG A 379 17.51 -9.94 -13.43
C ARG A 379 17.62 -8.50 -12.94
N LEU A 380 18.08 -7.57 -13.78
CA LEU A 380 18.13 -6.14 -13.45
C LEU A 380 16.73 -5.59 -13.20
N PHE A 381 15.80 -5.84 -14.11
CA PHE A 381 14.40 -5.40 -14.02
C PHE A 381 13.75 -5.83 -12.70
N MET A 382 13.87 -7.11 -12.33
CA MET A 382 13.27 -7.62 -11.08
C MET A 382 13.96 -7.06 -9.84
N THR A 383 15.29 -6.93 -9.87
CA THR A 383 16.08 -6.53 -8.70
C THR A 383 15.94 -5.03 -8.41
N LEU A 384 15.85 -4.20 -9.44
CA LEU A 384 15.76 -2.74 -9.30
C LEU A 384 14.31 -2.25 -9.15
N ALA A 385 13.30 -3.10 -9.37
CA ALA A 385 11.89 -2.72 -9.24
C ALA A 385 11.51 -2.31 -7.81
N PHE A 386 12.27 -2.73 -6.80
CA PHE A 386 12.09 -2.31 -5.41
C PHE A 386 12.21 -0.79 -5.23
N VAL A 387 12.92 -0.10 -6.12
CA VAL A 387 13.03 1.36 -6.14
C VAL A 387 11.65 2.03 -6.27
N ALA A 388 10.70 1.37 -6.93
CA ALA A 388 9.35 1.88 -7.11
C ALA A 388 8.57 1.97 -5.79
N LEU A 389 8.87 1.13 -4.79
CA LEU A 389 8.16 1.10 -3.51
C LEU A 389 8.25 2.42 -2.74
N PRO A 390 9.44 2.93 -2.37
CA PRO A 390 9.53 4.18 -1.63
C PRO A 390 9.07 5.40 -2.45
N LEU A 391 9.22 5.36 -3.78
CA LEU A 391 8.75 6.43 -4.66
C LEU A 391 7.22 6.52 -4.70
N ALA A 392 6.55 5.38 -4.89
CA ALA A 392 5.10 5.30 -4.85
C ALA A 392 4.61 5.65 -3.44
N PHE A 393 5.21 5.07 -2.40
CA PHE A 393 4.80 5.26 -1.02
C PHE A 393 4.90 6.72 -0.56
N ALA A 394 6.01 7.40 -0.83
CA ALA A 394 6.20 8.78 -0.43
C ALA A 394 5.19 9.73 -1.09
N TYR A 395 4.98 9.58 -2.40
CA TYR A 395 3.96 10.37 -3.10
C TYR A 395 2.56 10.02 -2.61
N HIS A 396 2.26 8.73 -2.42
CA HIS A 396 0.96 8.27 -1.93
C HIS A 396 0.64 8.85 -0.55
N MET A 397 1.61 8.83 0.38
CA MET A 397 1.47 9.48 1.69
C MET A 397 1.33 11.00 1.57
N ALA A 398 2.20 11.67 0.81
CA ALA A 398 2.19 13.12 0.69
C ALA A 398 0.86 13.62 0.09
N HIS A 399 0.35 12.94 -0.93
CA HIS A 399 -0.93 13.23 -1.56
C HIS A 399 -2.11 12.99 -0.60
N ASN A 400 -2.17 11.83 0.07
CA ASN A 400 -3.25 11.51 1.01
C ASN A 400 -3.21 12.35 2.30
N LEU A 401 -2.05 12.88 2.69
CA LEU A 401 -1.94 13.79 3.82
C LEU A 401 -2.81 15.02 3.63
N ASN A 402 -2.87 15.54 2.40
CA ASN A 402 -3.66 16.71 2.08
C ASN A 402 -5.17 16.42 2.20
N HIS A 403 -5.63 15.28 1.68
CA HIS A 403 -7.01 14.82 1.87
C HIS A 403 -7.33 14.62 3.35
N LEU A 404 -6.46 13.96 4.11
CA LEU A 404 -6.67 13.72 5.54
C LEU A 404 -6.78 15.01 6.36
N VAL A 405 -5.90 15.99 6.09
CA VAL A 405 -5.85 17.25 6.84
C VAL A 405 -6.99 18.20 6.47
N ARG A 406 -7.34 18.29 5.18
CA ARG A 406 -8.34 19.23 4.68
C ARG A 406 -9.75 18.68 4.69
N GLU A 407 -9.91 17.39 4.36
CA GLU A 407 -11.22 16.73 4.25
C GLU A 407 -11.60 15.94 5.52
N GLY A 408 -10.66 15.80 6.47
CA GLY A 408 -10.94 15.27 7.80
C GLY A 408 -11.79 16.20 8.68
N VAL A 409 -11.94 17.46 8.27
CA VAL A 409 -12.72 18.48 8.99
C VAL A 409 -14.22 18.22 8.78
N GLY A 410 -14.96 18.09 9.88
CA GLY A 410 -16.39 17.77 9.84
C GLY A 410 -16.72 16.27 9.80
N VAL A 411 -15.72 15.40 9.92
CA VAL A 411 -15.91 13.96 10.09
C VAL A 411 -16.79 13.61 11.29
N GLY A 412 -16.71 14.38 12.38
CA GLY A 412 -17.57 14.16 13.55
C GLY A 412 -19.06 14.19 13.23
N ALA A 413 -19.48 15.07 12.31
CA ALA A 413 -20.88 15.22 11.93
C ALA A 413 -21.44 13.97 11.24
N VAL A 414 -20.62 13.23 10.47
CA VAL A 414 -21.06 11.96 9.86
C VAL A 414 -21.11 10.80 10.86
N PHE A 415 -20.53 10.93 12.06
CA PHE A 415 -20.74 9.94 13.12
C PHE A 415 -22.04 10.20 13.91
N GLU A 416 -22.46 11.47 14.02
CA GLU A 416 -23.72 11.85 14.68
C GLU A 416 -24.94 11.53 13.82
N ASN A 417 -24.85 11.75 12.49
CA ASN A 417 -25.87 11.36 11.52
C ASN A 417 -25.25 10.52 10.38
N PRO A 418 -25.01 9.20 10.59
CA PRO A 418 -24.31 8.33 9.63
C PRO A 418 -24.99 8.21 8.27
N LEU A 419 -26.31 8.28 8.25
CA LEU A 419 -27.09 8.20 7.01
C LEU A 419 -27.20 9.54 6.30
N GLY A 420 -26.87 10.66 6.95
CA GLY A 420 -27.09 12.00 6.41
C GLY A 420 -28.57 12.31 6.16
N THR A 421 -29.50 11.65 6.86
CA THR A 421 -30.94 11.82 6.63
C THR A 421 -31.37 13.25 6.90
N GLY A 422 -32.12 13.85 5.96
CA GLY A 422 -32.60 15.23 6.06
C GLY A 422 -31.52 16.31 5.82
N MET A 423 -30.29 15.93 5.46
CA MET A 423 -29.22 16.89 5.21
C MET A 423 -29.22 17.35 3.74
N ALA A 424 -29.12 18.66 3.54
CA ALA A 424 -28.90 19.26 2.23
C ALA A 424 -27.39 19.22 1.85
N PRO A 425 -27.04 19.44 0.56
CA PRO A 425 -25.65 19.61 0.15
C PRO A 425 -24.95 20.69 0.97
N LEU A 426 -23.62 20.61 1.11
CA LEU A 426 -22.88 21.64 1.84
C LEU A 426 -23.07 23.00 1.15
N SER A 427 -23.51 23.99 1.93
CA SER A 427 -23.56 25.38 1.49
C SER A 427 -22.16 25.90 1.17
N THR A 428 -22.06 26.94 0.34
CA THR A 428 -20.77 27.59 0.04
C THR A 428 -20.06 28.06 1.31
N LEU A 429 -20.82 28.52 2.31
CA LEU A 429 -20.28 28.94 3.60
C LEU A 429 -19.69 27.75 4.37
N GLU A 430 -20.40 26.62 4.46
CA GLU A 430 -19.86 25.41 5.10
C GLU A 430 -18.62 24.89 4.38
N LYS A 431 -18.63 24.86 3.05
CA LYS A 431 -17.46 24.44 2.25
C LYS A 431 -16.27 25.37 2.49
N HIS A 432 -16.51 26.68 2.59
CA HIS A 432 -15.46 27.66 2.89
C HIS A 432 -14.94 27.53 4.32
N ALA A 433 -15.82 27.37 5.31
CA ALA A 433 -15.44 27.17 6.71
C ALA A 433 -14.58 25.93 6.90
N ARG A 434 -14.95 24.79 6.29
CA ARG A 434 -14.14 23.56 6.29
C ARG A 434 -12.78 23.74 5.61
N HIS A 435 -12.70 24.62 4.61
CA HIS A 435 -11.43 24.93 3.93
C HIS A 435 -10.48 25.75 4.82
N LEU A 436 -11.03 26.60 5.69
CA LEU A 436 -10.24 27.43 6.62
C LEU A 436 -9.82 26.66 7.88
N ASP A 437 -10.67 25.79 8.39
CA ASP A 437 -10.47 25.08 9.67
C ASP A 437 -9.64 23.79 9.51
N MET A 438 -8.39 23.91 9.03
CA MET A 438 -7.51 22.76 8.82
C MET A 438 -6.97 22.18 10.14
N LEU A 439 -6.85 20.85 10.20
CA LEU A 439 -6.29 20.14 11.38
C LEU A 439 -4.87 20.56 11.75
N ILE A 440 -4.07 20.97 10.77
CA ILE A 440 -2.72 21.51 10.94
C ILE A 440 -2.53 22.71 10.00
N SER A 441 -1.56 23.57 10.32
CA SER A 441 -1.25 24.70 9.46
C SER A 441 -0.81 24.24 8.06
N GLN A 442 -1.13 25.04 7.05
CA GLN A 442 -0.77 24.76 5.67
C GLN A 442 0.74 24.66 5.46
N GLU A 443 1.53 25.48 6.14
CA GLU A 443 3.00 25.39 6.09
C GLU A 443 3.52 24.10 6.71
N THR A 444 2.93 23.64 7.82
CA THR A 444 3.28 22.34 8.41
C THR A 444 2.95 21.19 7.47
N LEU A 445 1.80 21.24 6.81
CA LEU A 445 1.41 20.26 5.80
C LEU A 445 2.45 20.19 4.66
N PHE A 446 2.83 21.33 4.09
CA PHE A 446 3.83 21.42 3.02
C PHE A 446 5.21 20.92 3.47
N ALA A 447 5.64 21.27 4.68
CA ALA A 447 6.88 20.78 5.26
C ALA A 447 6.91 19.25 5.38
N ILE A 448 5.81 18.65 5.87
CA ILE A 448 5.71 17.19 5.99
C ILE A 448 5.70 16.53 4.60
N GLN A 449 4.95 17.07 3.63
CA GLN A 449 4.96 16.56 2.26
C GLN A 449 6.36 16.59 1.64
N ALA A 450 7.07 17.72 1.75
CA ALA A 450 8.45 17.85 1.28
C ALA A 450 9.38 16.84 1.98
N GLY A 451 9.25 16.69 3.30
CA GLY A 451 10.02 15.71 4.08
C GLY A 451 9.77 14.27 3.64
N LEU A 452 8.51 13.90 3.38
CA LEU A 452 8.14 12.57 2.87
C LEU A 452 8.76 12.32 1.49
N MET A 453 8.76 13.30 0.59
CA MET A 453 9.37 13.20 -0.73
C MET A 453 10.89 12.99 -0.66
N VAL A 454 11.59 13.77 0.19
CA VAL A 454 13.03 13.60 0.44
C VAL A 454 13.33 12.23 1.05
N PHE A 455 12.51 11.78 2.01
CA PHE A 455 12.66 10.48 2.65
C PHE A 455 12.48 9.31 1.66
N GLY A 456 11.44 9.36 0.82
CA GLY A 456 11.22 8.38 -0.24
C GLY A 456 12.36 8.34 -1.24
N PHE A 457 12.83 9.50 -1.68
CA PHE A 457 13.98 9.64 -2.56
C PHE A 457 15.24 9.01 -1.95
N TRP A 458 15.52 9.32 -0.69
CA TRP A 458 16.65 8.76 0.03
C TRP A 458 16.62 7.23 0.07
N ILE A 459 15.48 6.63 0.43
CA ILE A 459 15.34 5.16 0.44
C ILE A 459 15.53 4.59 -0.96
N ALA A 460 14.94 5.22 -1.99
CA ALA A 460 15.08 4.79 -3.38
C ALA A 460 16.57 4.74 -3.80
N VAL A 461 17.34 5.79 -3.45
CA VAL A 461 18.79 5.83 -3.65
C VAL A 461 19.50 4.70 -2.89
N GLN A 462 19.12 4.42 -1.64
CA GLN A 462 19.71 3.30 -0.88
C GLN A 462 19.43 1.94 -1.52
N ILE A 463 18.24 1.73 -2.07
CA ILE A 463 17.88 0.49 -2.79
C ILE A 463 18.76 0.35 -4.03
N VAL A 464 18.92 1.42 -4.84
CA VAL A 464 19.81 1.41 -6.02
C VAL A 464 21.24 1.05 -5.61
N ARG A 465 21.76 1.66 -4.54
CA ARG A 465 23.15 1.44 -4.10
C ARG A 465 23.39 0.03 -3.58
N HIS A 466 22.55 -0.50 -2.68
CA HIS A 466 22.75 -1.83 -2.10
C HIS A 466 22.46 -2.96 -3.08
N ARG A 467 21.31 -2.91 -3.77
CA ARG A 467 20.96 -3.95 -4.74
C ARG A 467 21.85 -3.86 -5.98
N GLY A 468 22.20 -2.64 -6.41
CA GLY A 468 23.16 -2.40 -7.48
C GLY A 468 24.56 -2.91 -7.15
N HIS A 469 25.01 -2.77 -5.90
CA HIS A 469 26.30 -3.36 -5.46
C HIS A 469 26.33 -4.88 -5.62
N ALA A 470 25.26 -5.58 -5.19
CA ALA A 470 25.14 -7.03 -5.38
C ALA A 470 25.11 -7.45 -6.87
N LEU A 471 24.60 -6.59 -7.75
CA LEU A 471 24.59 -6.81 -9.20
C LEU A 471 25.97 -6.57 -9.83
N LEU A 472 26.64 -5.47 -9.45
CA LEU A 472 27.97 -5.11 -9.94
C LEU A 472 29.02 -6.15 -9.53
N THR A 473 29.01 -6.58 -8.28
CA THR A 473 29.91 -7.63 -7.76
C THR A 473 29.71 -8.95 -8.49
N ALA A 474 28.46 -9.36 -8.72
CA ALA A 474 28.14 -10.56 -9.50
C ALA A 474 28.60 -10.47 -10.97
N ALA A 475 28.75 -9.26 -11.51
CA ALA A 475 29.25 -9.00 -12.87
C ALA A 475 30.76 -8.74 -12.92
N GLY A 476 31.49 -8.82 -11.80
CA GLY A 476 32.94 -8.57 -11.76
C GLY A 476 33.33 -7.09 -11.89
N HIS A 477 32.43 -6.17 -11.57
CA HIS A 477 32.66 -4.73 -11.72
C HIS A 477 32.58 -3.98 -10.38
N VAL A 478 33.36 -2.90 -10.28
CA VAL A 478 33.45 -2.04 -9.09
C VAL A 478 33.02 -0.59 -9.38
N GLY A 479 32.81 -0.25 -10.66
CA GLY A 479 32.45 1.10 -11.11
C GLY A 479 31.05 1.52 -10.68
N ARG A 480 30.94 2.40 -9.68
CA ARG A 480 29.68 2.84 -9.05
C ARG A 480 28.82 3.71 -9.97
N TRP A 481 29.47 4.50 -10.83
CA TRP A 481 28.84 5.35 -11.84
C TRP A 481 27.97 4.56 -12.83
N ARG A 482 28.17 3.24 -12.96
CA ARG A 482 27.36 2.36 -13.81
C ARG A 482 25.90 2.26 -13.35
N LEU A 483 25.60 2.68 -12.12
CA LEU A 483 24.23 2.78 -11.58
C LEU A 483 23.59 4.17 -11.81
N ALA A 484 24.30 5.11 -12.43
CA ALA A 484 23.80 6.45 -12.71
C ALA A 484 22.47 6.48 -13.48
N PRO A 485 22.19 5.60 -14.46
CA PRO A 485 20.89 5.60 -15.12
C PRO A 485 19.75 5.34 -14.13
N MET A 486 19.90 4.38 -13.20
CA MET A 486 18.85 4.15 -12.18
C MET A 486 18.70 5.31 -11.20
N LEU A 487 19.76 6.03 -10.87
CA LEU A 487 19.66 7.27 -10.09
C LEU A 487 18.90 8.35 -10.88
N GLY A 488 19.13 8.43 -12.19
CA GLY A 488 18.38 9.29 -13.11
C GLY A 488 16.89 8.95 -13.14
N PHE A 489 16.52 7.66 -13.17
CA PHE A 489 15.13 7.22 -13.04
C PHE A 489 14.49 7.68 -11.72
N VAL A 490 15.20 7.50 -10.60
CA VAL A 490 14.74 7.94 -9.27
C VAL A 490 14.50 9.45 -9.23
N MET A 491 15.41 10.22 -9.82
CA MET A 491 15.30 11.68 -9.94
C MET A 491 14.13 12.10 -10.81
N LEU A 492 13.97 11.49 -11.98
CA LEU A 492 12.88 11.76 -12.92
C LEU A 492 11.51 11.49 -12.28
N MET A 493 11.33 10.31 -11.68
CA MET A 493 10.05 9.92 -11.08
C MET A 493 9.71 10.78 -9.85
N THR A 494 10.69 11.08 -9.01
CA THR A 494 10.46 11.96 -7.85
C THR A 494 10.17 13.39 -8.29
N GLY A 495 10.85 13.89 -9.32
CA GLY A 495 10.58 15.18 -9.93
C GLY A 495 9.18 15.25 -10.52
N PHE A 496 8.74 14.21 -11.22
CA PHE A 496 7.37 14.09 -11.72
C PHE A 496 6.33 14.11 -10.59
N HIS A 497 6.52 13.33 -9.53
CA HIS A 497 5.63 13.35 -8.35
C HIS A 497 5.64 14.69 -7.61
N LEU A 498 6.79 15.35 -7.50
CA LEU A 498 6.92 16.67 -6.90
C LEU A 498 6.20 17.73 -7.74
N TRP A 499 6.32 17.64 -9.07
CA TRP A 499 5.56 18.48 -9.99
C TRP A 499 4.05 18.27 -9.81
N LEU A 500 3.58 17.02 -9.72
CA LEU A 500 2.17 16.73 -9.43
C LEU A 500 1.71 17.38 -8.11
N LEU A 501 2.52 17.29 -7.05
CA LEU A 501 2.20 17.94 -5.76
C LEU A 501 2.22 19.47 -5.81
N SER A 502 3.00 20.06 -6.71
CA SER A 502 3.08 21.52 -6.85
C SER A 502 1.93 22.12 -7.66
N GLN A 503 1.18 21.29 -8.39
CA GLN A 503 0.03 21.77 -9.14
C GLN A 503 -1.21 21.96 -8.25
N PRO A 504 -2.12 22.89 -8.60
CA PRO A 504 -3.44 22.97 -7.99
C PRO A 504 -4.25 21.70 -8.30
N MET A 505 -4.76 21.04 -7.27
CA MET A 505 -5.59 19.84 -7.43
C MET A 505 -7.05 20.18 -7.11
N THR A 506 -7.96 19.61 -7.91
CA THR A 506 -9.40 19.73 -7.67
C THR A 506 -9.81 18.88 -6.47
N MET A 507 -10.62 19.43 -5.57
CA MET A 507 -11.14 18.67 -4.43
C MET A 507 -12.28 17.75 -4.88
N ARG A 508 -12.32 16.54 -4.31
CA ARG A 508 -13.48 15.63 -4.36
C ARG A 508 -14.54 16.15 -3.37
N MET A 509 -15.18 17.29 -3.66
CA MET A 509 -16.25 17.82 -2.79
C MET A 509 -17.63 17.54 -3.32
#